data_AF-A0A7X8EZ20-F1
#
_entry.id   AF-A0A7X8EZ20-F1
#
_cell.length_a   1.000
_cell.length_b   1.000
_cell.length_c   1.000
_cell.angle_alpha   90.00
_cell.angle_beta   90.00
_cell.angle_gamma   90.00
#
_symmetry.space_group_name_H-M   'P 1'
#
loop_
_entity.id
_entity.type
_entity.pdbx_description
1 polymer ?
#
loop_
_entity_poly.entity_id
_entity_poly.type
_entity_poly.pdbx_seq_one_letter_code
_entity_poly.pdbx_strand_id
1 'polypeptide(L)'
;LLWHSVKTVFKRHTTGSNVVYTQAKSIRVEPVGDRTIYSQIDGDPGPDLPADIHIIPQAIRVLVPPGAKPAGMRTRLRRMIG
;
A
#
# COMPACT_ATOMS: atom_id res chain seq x y z
N LEU A 1 19.46 5.39 -6.65
CA LEU A 1 18.94 4.54 -5.54
C LEU A 1 18.87 5.30 -4.21
N LEU A 2 19.97 5.85 -3.70
CA LEU A 2 19.99 6.61 -2.43
C LEU A 2 18.92 7.73 -2.35
N TRP A 3 18.81 8.53 -3.40
CA TRP A 3 17.84 9.65 -3.47
C TRP A 3 16.38 9.20 -3.51
N HIS A 4 16.11 8.05 -4.12
CA HIS A 4 14.77 7.47 -4.17
C HIS A 4 14.37 6.98 -2.78
N SER A 5 15.27 6.29 -2.07
CA SER A 5 15.06 5.84 -0.69
C SER A 5 14.77 7.02 0.25
N VAL A 6 15.49 8.13 0.11
CA VAL A 6 15.24 9.37 0.88
C VAL A 6 13.85 9.94 0.57
N LYS A 7 13.42 9.97 -0.71
CA LYS A 7 12.06 10.39 -1.08
C LYS A 7 10.97 9.43 -0.60
N THR A 8 11.27 8.14 -0.48
CA THR A 8 10.38 7.15 0.17
C THR A 8 10.22 7.45 1.65
N VAL A 9 11.33 7.74 2.35
CA VAL A 9 11.34 8.11 3.79
C VAL A 9 10.54 9.40 4.04
N PHE A 10 10.74 10.44 3.24
CA PHE A 10 10.00 11.70 3.38
C PHE A 10 8.60 11.70 2.74
N LYS A 11 8.12 10.54 2.25
CA LYS A 11 6.87 10.41 1.47
C LYS A 11 6.75 11.37 0.28
N ARG A 12 7.84 12.00 -0.17
CA ARG A 12 7.89 12.92 -1.32
C ARG A 12 8.01 12.21 -2.67
N HIS A 13 7.95 10.88 -2.69
CA HIS A 13 7.78 10.13 -3.93
C HIS A 13 6.38 10.34 -4.54
N THR A 14 5.39 10.69 -3.72
CA THR A 14 4.01 10.99 -4.17
C THR A 14 3.87 12.33 -4.89
N THR A 15 4.91 13.18 -4.89
CA THR A 15 4.90 14.51 -5.55
C THR A 15 5.64 14.50 -6.89
N GLY A 16 5.95 13.33 -7.45
CA GLY A 16 6.50 13.23 -8.81
C GLY A 16 5.42 13.56 -9.85
N SER A 17 5.80 14.24 -10.94
CA SER A 17 4.86 14.62 -12.01
C SER A 17 4.12 13.43 -12.65
N ASN A 18 4.69 12.22 -12.54
CA ASN A 18 4.14 10.98 -13.10
C ASN A 18 3.56 10.06 -12.02
N VAL A 19 3.24 10.59 -10.83
CA VAL A 19 2.70 9.81 -9.72
C VAL A 19 1.33 10.36 -9.36
N VAL A 20 0.30 9.54 -9.51
CA VAL A 20 -1.04 9.85 -9.03
C VAL A 20 -1.19 9.23 -7.65
N TYR A 21 -1.30 10.07 -6.62
CA TYR A 21 -1.62 9.64 -5.26
C TYR A 21 -3.03 10.09 -4.92
N THR A 22 -3.95 9.13 -4.82
CA THR A 22 -5.36 9.38 -4.52
C THR A 22 -5.89 8.36 -3.51
N GLN A 23 -7.01 8.69 -2.88
CA GLN A 23 -7.71 7.80 -1.94
C GLN A 23 -9.12 7.55 -2.45
N ALA A 24 -9.51 6.28 -2.52
CA ALA A 24 -10.84 5.84 -2.93
C ALA A 24 -11.29 4.66 -2.07
N LYS A 25 -12.62 4.48 -1.95
CA LYS A 25 -13.21 3.32 -1.27
C LYS A 25 -13.40 2.12 -2.20
N SER A 26 -13.40 2.37 -3.51
CA SER A 26 -13.61 1.42 -4.58
C SER A 26 -12.70 1.78 -5.74
N ILE A 27 -11.95 0.80 -6.26
CA ILE A 27 -11.04 0.97 -7.39
C ILE A 27 -11.27 -0.22 -8.32
N ARG A 28 -11.47 0.06 -9.60
CA ARG A 28 -11.46 -0.96 -10.65
C ARG A 28 -10.21 -0.78 -11.50
N VAL A 29 -9.47 -1.86 -11.69
CA VAL A 29 -8.23 -1.87 -12.48
C VAL A 29 -8.45 -2.73 -13.71
N GLU A 30 -8.24 -2.14 -14.88
CA GLU A 30 -8.39 -2.79 -16.18
C GLU A 30 -7.11 -2.63 -16.99
N PRO A 31 -6.71 -3.65 -17.77
CA PRO A 31 -5.58 -3.53 -18.67
C PRO A 31 -5.95 -2.61 -19.83
N VAL A 32 -4.99 -1.78 -20.26
CA VAL A 32 -5.13 -1.03 -21.50
C VAL A 32 -4.45 -1.84 -22.61
N GLY A 33 -5.24 -2.44 -23.50
CA GLY A 33 -4.79 -3.29 -24.60
C GLY A 33 -4.77 -4.79 -24.28
N ASP A 34 -4.10 -5.58 -25.14
CA ASP A 34 -4.22 -7.05 -25.14
C ASP A 34 -3.15 -7.78 -24.31
N ARG A 35 -2.30 -7.05 -23.58
CA ARG A 35 -1.23 -7.67 -22.79
C ARG A 35 -1.77 -8.12 -21.43
N THR A 36 -1.47 -9.36 -21.07
CA THR A 36 -1.71 -9.88 -19.72
C THR A 36 -0.84 -9.13 -18.72
N ILE A 37 -1.46 -8.57 -17.68
CA ILE A 37 -0.78 -7.90 -16.57
C ILE A 37 -1.00 -8.76 -15.33
N TYR A 38 0.08 -9.22 -14.71
CA TYR A 38 0.04 -9.99 -13.48
C TYR A 38 -0.09 -9.06 -12.27
N SER A 39 -0.94 -9.45 -11.32
CA SER A 39 -1.11 -8.74 -10.05
C SER A 39 -0.50 -9.53 -8.89
N GLN A 40 -0.22 -8.83 -7.79
CA GLN A 40 0.26 -9.43 -6.54
C GLN A 40 -0.49 -8.83 -5.35
N ILE A 41 -0.80 -9.67 -4.36
CA ILE A 41 -1.44 -9.27 -3.11
C ILE A 41 -0.58 -9.81 -1.97
N ASP A 42 -0.07 -8.93 -1.11
CA ASP A 42 0.79 -9.27 0.05
C ASP A 42 2.02 -10.13 -0.28
N GLY A 43 2.50 -10.08 -1.53
CA GLY A 43 3.63 -10.87 -2.02
C GLY A 43 3.24 -12.18 -2.72
N ASP A 44 1.96 -12.56 -2.67
CA ASP A 44 1.43 -13.73 -3.38
C ASP A 44 0.87 -13.37 -4.76
N PRO A 45 0.80 -14.33 -5.71
CA PRO A 45 0.11 -14.14 -6.99
C PRO A 45 -1.33 -13.69 -6.77
N GLY A 46 -1.68 -12.55 -7.36
CA GLY A 46 -3.01 -11.97 -7.28
C GLY A 46 -3.93 -12.46 -8.40
N PRO A 47 -5.19 -11.95 -8.44
CA PRO A 47 -6.16 -12.29 -9.47
C PRO A 47 -5.75 -11.73 -10.85
N ASP A 48 -6.28 -12.35 -11.91
CA ASP A 48 -6.23 -11.78 -13.25
C ASP A 48 -7.03 -10.48 -13.34
N LEU A 49 -6.66 -9.61 -14.29
CA LEU A 49 -7.42 -8.37 -14.55
C LEU A 49 -8.58 -8.63 -15.53
N PRO A 50 -9.72 -7.91 -15.42
CA PRO A 50 -9.95 -6.77 -14.52
C PRO A 50 -10.13 -7.18 -13.05
N ALA A 51 -9.65 -6.34 -12.14
CA ALA A 51 -9.73 -6.56 -10.70
C ALA A 51 -10.43 -5.40 -9.99
N ASP A 52 -11.39 -5.74 -9.12
CA ASP A 52 -12.12 -4.80 -8.28
C ASP A 52 -11.58 -4.84 -6.85
N ILE A 53 -11.22 -3.66 -6.32
CA ILE A 53 -10.64 -3.47 -5.00
C ILE A 53 -11.59 -2.62 -4.17
N HIS A 54 -12.03 -3.14 -3.03
CA HIS A 54 -12.97 -2.46 -2.13
C HIS A 54 -12.44 -2.40 -0.70
N ILE A 55 -12.70 -1.28 -0.02
CA ILE A 55 -12.45 -1.17 1.41
C ILE A 55 -13.61 -1.82 2.16
N ILE A 56 -13.32 -2.92 2.86
CA ILE A 56 -14.25 -3.55 3.81
C ILE A 56 -13.91 -3.02 5.21
N PRO A 57 -14.68 -2.08 5.77
CA PRO A 57 -14.40 -1.55 7.10
C PRO A 57 -14.55 -2.67 8.13
N GLN A 58 -13.58 -2.78 9.04
CA GLN A 58 -13.61 -3.77 10.13
C GLN A 58 -13.72 -5.23 9.64
N ALA A 59 -13.11 -5.56 8.51
CA ALA A 59 -13.17 -6.88 7.90
C ALA A 59 -12.70 -8.03 8.83
N ILE A 60 -11.78 -7.75 9.75
CA ILE A 60 -11.14 -8.75 10.60
C ILE A 60 -11.11 -8.26 12.05
N ARG A 61 -11.41 -9.16 12.99
CA ARG A 61 -11.23 -8.94 14.43
C ARG A 61 -9.88 -9.51 14.84
N VAL A 62 -9.08 -8.72 15.55
CA VAL A 62 -7.75 -9.11 15.98
C VAL A 62 -7.63 -8.88 17.49
N LEU A 63 -6.99 -9.80 18.20
CA LEU A 63 -6.65 -9.62 19.61
C LEU A 63 -5.49 -8.62 19.72
N VAL A 64 -5.67 -7.59 20.53
CA VAL A 64 -4.68 -6.54 20.73
C VAL A 64 -4.32 -6.48 22.23
N PRO A 65 -3.02 -6.41 22.60
CA PRO A 65 -2.64 -6.34 24.00
C PRO A 65 -3.20 -5.07 24.68
N PRO A 66 -3.53 -5.14 25.98
CA PRO A 66 -4.11 -4.01 26.70
C PRO A 66 -3.12 -2.83 26.69
N GLY A 67 -3.62 -1.63 26.37
CA GLY A 67 -2.81 -0.42 26.30
C GLY A 67 -1.93 -0.27 25.04
N ALA A 68 -2.07 -1.16 24.05
CA ALA A 68 -1.37 -1.00 22.77
C ALA A 68 -1.78 0.32 22.12
N LYS A 69 -0.81 1.23 22.00
CA LYS A 69 -0.97 2.43 21.17
C LYS A 69 -0.75 2.03 19.71
N PRO A 70 -1.49 2.63 18.75
CA PRO A 70 -1.15 2.51 17.35
C PRO A 70 0.33 2.79 17.16
N ALA A 71 1.01 2.05 16.29
CA ALA A 71 2.43 2.26 16.04
C ALA A 71 2.67 3.69 15.56
N GLY A 72 2.99 4.57 16.51
CA GLY A 72 3.32 5.95 16.28
C GLY A 72 4.60 6.05 15.47
N MET A 73 4.89 7.25 14.98
CA MET A 73 6.05 7.49 14.11
C MET A 73 7.37 7.02 14.73
N ARG A 74 7.53 7.11 16.07
CA ARG A 74 8.69 6.61 16.82
C ARG A 74 8.84 5.08 16.77
N THR A 75 7.74 4.34 16.95
CA THR A 75 7.75 2.86 16.87
C THR A 75 8.03 2.38 15.45
N ARG A 76 7.53 3.12 14.44
CA ARG A 76 7.79 2.83 13.02
C ARG A 76 9.26 3.00 12.65
N LEU A 77 9.89 4.10 13.10
CA LEU A 77 11.33 4.34 12.88
C LEU A 77 12.19 3.28 13.56
N ARG A 78 11.89 2.92 14.81
CA ARG A 78 12.67 1.91 15.56
C ARG A 78 12.65 0.54 14.88
N ARG A 79 11.49 0.06 14.42
CA ARG A 79 11.34 -1.23 13.73
C ARG A 79 12.08 -1.33 12.38
N MET A 80 12.42 -0.20 11.75
CA MET A 80 13.16 -0.19 10.48
C MET A 80 14.67 -0.25 10.66
N ILE A 81 15.18 0.09 11.84
CA ILE A 81 16.63 0.17 12.13
C ILE A 81 17.10 -1.11 12.85
N GLY A 82 16.17 -1.89 13.42
CA GLY A 82 16.44 -3.03 14.31
C GLY A 82 15.93 -2.76 15.71
#